data_AF-A0A519KK67-F1
#
_entry.id   AF-A0A519KK67-F1
#
_cell.length_a   1.000
_cell.length_b   1.000
_cell.length_c   1.000
_cell.angle_alpha   90.00
_cell.angle_beta   90.00
_cell.angle_gamma   90.00
#
_symmetry.space_group_name_H-M   'P 1'
#
loop_
_entity.id
_entity.type
_entity.pdbx_description
1 polymer ?
#
loop_
_entity_poly.entity_id
_entity_poly.type
_entity_poly.pdbx_seq_one_letter_code
_entity_poly.pdbx_strand_id
1 'polypeptide(L)'
;VLQHQFDDLAVEHDLFSVKLRFGGVPKILTVPYKAVVRFYDPSVQFLLQFEPPELVAEIAAEPQPEETTPPLVSDGPKVVSLDQFRKK
;
A
#
# COMPACT_ATOMS: atom_id res chain seq x y z
N VAL A 1 -10.94 5.88 -3.94
CA VAL A 1 -11.51 7.10 -4.55
C VAL A 1 -12.48 7.70 -3.57
N LEU A 2 -12.31 8.97 -3.22
CA LEU A 2 -13.22 9.71 -2.33
C LEU A 2 -14.03 10.68 -3.20
N GLN A 3 -15.15 10.20 -3.75
CA GLN A 3 -16.01 10.98 -4.64
C GLN A 3 -17.46 10.56 -4.44
N HIS A 4 -18.36 11.54 -4.30
CA HIS A 4 -19.82 11.39 -4.11
C HIS A 4 -20.29 10.62 -2.86
N GLN A 5 -19.52 9.64 -2.38
CA GLN A 5 -19.89 8.70 -1.33
C GLN A 5 -18.77 8.59 -0.30
N PHE A 6 -18.63 9.62 0.53
CA PHE A 6 -17.83 9.59 1.74
C PHE A 6 -18.46 10.53 2.77
N ASP A 7 -18.32 10.20 4.04
CA ASP A 7 -18.83 11.00 5.16
C ASP A 7 -17.76 11.07 6.26
N ASP A 8 -17.92 12.01 7.20
CA ASP A 8 -17.10 12.12 8.42
C ASP A 8 -15.57 12.06 8.15
N LEU A 9 -15.10 12.80 7.14
CA LEU A 9 -13.67 12.96 6.91
C LEU A 9 -13.07 13.81 8.05
N ALA A 10 -12.23 13.18 8.87
CA ALA A 10 -11.44 13.85 9.91
C ALA A 10 -9.96 13.79 9.54
N VAL A 11 -9.29 14.93 9.59
CA VAL A 11 -7.90 15.11 9.20
C VAL A 11 -7.10 15.48 10.44
N GLU A 12 -6.06 14.70 10.71
CA GLU A 12 -5.14 14.89 11.84
C GLU A 12 -3.72 15.12 11.30
N HIS A 13 -2.76 15.31 12.21
CA HIS A 13 -1.38 15.61 11.83
C HIS A 13 -0.70 14.49 11.00
N ASP A 14 -0.88 13.23 11.40
CA ASP A 14 -0.17 12.07 10.81
C ASP A 14 -1.07 11.12 10.01
N LEU A 15 -2.38 11.34 10.05
CA LEU A 15 -3.37 10.45 9.47
C LEU A 15 -4.65 11.19 9.11
N PHE A 16 -5.51 10.53 8.35
CA PHE A 16 -6.92 10.92 8.23
C PHE A 16 -7.82 9.72 8.49
N SER A 17 -9.07 9.96 8.86
CA SER A 17 -10.11 8.94 8.93
C SER A 17 -11.32 9.35 8.11
N VAL A 18 -12.02 8.37 7.53
CA VAL A 18 -13.18 8.62 6.67
C VAL A 18 -14.17 7.48 6.78
N LYS A 19 -15.47 7.79 6.76
CA LYS A 19 -16.54 6.80 6.66
C LYS A 19 -16.86 6.53 5.20
N LEU A 20 -16.83 5.25 4.83
CA LEU A 20 -17.18 4.74 3.51
C LEU A 20 -18.21 3.62 3.62
N ARG A 21 -18.82 3.24 2.51
CA ARG A 21 -19.77 2.12 2.45
C ARG A 21 -19.20 1.00 1.58
N PHE A 22 -19.18 -0.22 2.10
CA PHE A 22 -18.77 -1.43 1.39
C PHE A 22 -19.96 -2.38 1.33
N GLY A 23 -20.48 -2.65 0.13
CA GLY A 23 -21.72 -3.41 -0.04
C GLY A 23 -22.91 -2.78 0.70
N GLY A 24 -22.95 -1.45 0.79
CA GLY A 24 -23.96 -0.69 1.54
C GLY A 24 -23.71 -0.57 3.05
N VAL A 25 -22.77 -1.36 3.61
CA VAL A 25 -22.45 -1.34 5.04
C VAL A 25 -21.42 -0.25 5.34
N PRO A 26 -21.70 0.68 6.28
CA PRO A 26 -20.75 1.72 6.65
C PRO A 26 -19.55 1.14 7.41
N LYS A 27 -18.35 1.64 7.08
CA LYS A 27 -17.08 1.33 7.74
C LYS A 27 -16.23 2.58 7.83
N ILE A 28 -15.49 2.72 8.93
CA ILE A 28 -14.50 3.78 9.11
C ILE A 28 -13.14 3.22 8.70
N LEU A 29 -12.44 3.94 7.83
CA LEU A 29 -11.04 3.69 7.51
C LEU A 29 -10.18 4.78 8.14
N THR A 30 -9.10 4.37 8.79
CA THR A 30 -8.05 5.26 9.31
C THR A 30 -6.79 5.00 8.51
N VAL A 31 -6.25 6.05 7.89
CA VAL A 31 -5.14 5.95 6.94
C VAL A 31 -4.03 6.92 7.37
N PRO A 32 -2.88 6.40 7.85
CA PRO A 32 -1.69 7.20 8.05
C PRO A 32 -1.18 7.78 6.73
N TYR A 33 -0.63 8.99 6.73
CA TYR A 33 -0.08 9.59 5.49
C TYR A 33 1.07 8.77 4.90
N LYS A 34 1.88 8.13 5.75
CA LYS A 34 2.94 7.21 5.33
C LYS A 34 2.45 5.99 4.54
N ALA A 35 1.16 5.66 4.62
CA ALA A 35 0.56 4.56 3.86
C ALA A 35 0.02 5.00 2.48
N VAL A 36 0.03 6.31 2.18
CA VAL A 36 -0.44 6.84 0.88
C VAL A 36 0.67 6.68 -0.15
N VAL A 37 0.42 5.86 -1.17
CA VAL A 37 1.38 5.61 -2.28
C VAL A 37 1.13 6.48 -3.50
N ARG A 38 -0.11 6.99 -3.67
CA ARG A 38 -0.52 7.77 -4.83
C ARG A 38 -1.68 8.69 -4.49
N PHE A 39 -1.66 9.91 -5.01
CA PHE A 39 -2.75 10.87 -4.97
C PHE A 39 -3.07 11.36 -6.38
N TYR A 40 -4.34 11.43 -6.75
CA TYR A 40 -4.76 11.88 -8.08
C TYR A 40 -6.05 12.70 -8.00
N ASP A 41 -6.01 13.91 -8.54
CA ASP A 41 -7.18 14.77 -8.75
C ASP A 41 -7.47 14.93 -10.26
N PRO A 42 -8.54 14.30 -10.78
CA PRO A 42 -8.91 14.38 -12.19
C PRO A 42 -9.31 15.77 -12.67
N SER A 43 -9.82 16.64 -11.78
CA SER A 43 -10.42 17.93 -12.15
C SER A 43 -9.38 18.89 -12.71
N VAL A 44 -8.15 18.75 -12.23
CA VAL A 44 -6.99 19.58 -12.59
C VAL A 44 -5.81 18.75 -13.09
N GLN A 45 -6.03 17.45 -13.37
CA GLN A 45 -5.00 16.52 -13.86
C GLN A 45 -3.74 16.49 -12.98
N PHE A 46 -3.92 16.59 -11.66
CA PHE A 46 -2.82 16.65 -10.70
C PHE A 46 -2.52 15.28 -10.12
N LEU A 47 -1.25 14.88 -10.12
CA LEU A 47 -0.79 13.56 -9.72
C LEU A 47 0.42 13.68 -8.79
N LEU A 48 0.37 12.96 -7.67
CA LEU A 48 1.53 12.68 -6.81
C LEU A 48 1.72 11.17 -6.70
N GLN A 49 2.96 10.73 -6.69
CA GLN A 49 3.35 9.35 -6.43
C GLN A 49 4.47 9.35 -5.41
N PHE A 50 4.31 8.54 -4.38
CA PHE A 50 5.24 8.46 -3.26
C PHE A 50 5.98 7.12 -3.32
N GLU A 51 7.27 7.16 -2.99
CA GLU A 51 8.07 5.95 -2.83
C GLU A 51 7.76 5.32 -1.48
N PRO A 52 7.66 3.98 -1.39
CA PRO A 52 7.55 3.32 -0.09
C PRO A 52 8.79 3.66 0.73
N PRO A 53 8.66 3.87 2.05
CA PRO A 53 9.82 4.10 2.89
C PRO A 53 10.78 2.93 2.73
N GLU A 54 12.06 3.24 2.51
CA GLU A 54 13.11 2.22 2.56
C GLU A 54 13.01 1.56 3.93
N LEU A 55 12.58 0.30 3.93
CA LEU A 55 12.71 -0.55 5.10
C LEU A 55 14.20 -0.76 5.26
N VAL A 56 14.87 0.16 5.97
CA VAL A 56 16.19 -0.08 6.50
C VAL A 56 15.98 -1.22 7.47
N ALA A 57 16.16 -2.45 6.98
CA ALA A 57 16.36 -3.58 7.85
C ALA A 57 17.52 -3.16 8.75
N GLU A 58 17.23 -2.91 10.02
CA GLU A 58 18.27 -2.91 11.04
C GLU A 58 18.90 -4.29 10.95
N ILE A 59 19.98 -4.35 10.17
CA ILE A 59 20.81 -5.51 10.00
C ILE A 59 21.41 -5.70 11.40
N ALA A 60 20.78 -6.57 12.19
CA ALA A 60 21.41 -7.11 13.38
C ALA A 60 22.76 -7.65 12.91
N ALA A 61 23.84 -6.99 13.33
CA ALA A 61 25.20 -7.35 12.97
C ALA A 61 25.51 -8.73 13.58
N GLU A 62 25.31 -9.79 12.80
CA GLU A 62 25.94 -11.08 13.05
C GLU A 62 27.28 -11.15 12.27
N PRO A 63 28.37 -11.64 12.89
CA PRO A 63 29.68 -11.66 12.25
C PRO A 63 29.72 -12.69 11.11
N GLN A 64 30.15 -12.25 9.92
CA GLN A 64 30.39 -13.08 8.73
C GLN A 64 31.44 -14.17 8.96
N PRO A 65 31.26 -15.34 8.32
CA PRO A 65 32.32 -15.99 7.57
C PRO A 65 32.12 -15.74 6.06
N GLU A 66 33.21 -15.41 5.37
CA GLU A 66 33.29 -15.23 3.92
C GLU A 66 32.86 -16.49 3.15
N GLU A 67 32.07 -16.34 2.06
CA GLU A 67 32.15 -17.21 0.88
C GLU A 67 31.33 -16.63 -0.32
N THR A 68 32.07 -16.25 -1.37
CA THR A 68 31.83 -16.36 -2.82
C THR A 68 30.42 -16.12 -3.44
N THR A 69 30.30 -15.07 -4.28
CA THR A 69 29.25 -14.85 -5.31
C THR A 69 29.72 -15.34 -6.70
N PRO A 70 28.93 -15.40 -7.81
CA PRO A 70 27.48 -15.22 -8.08
C PRO A 70 26.91 -16.33 -9.06
N PRO A 71 25.69 -16.30 -9.71
CA PRO A 71 24.71 -15.20 -9.86
C PRO A 71 23.21 -15.50 -9.62
N LEU A 72 22.48 -14.39 -9.61
CA LEU A 72 21.03 -14.12 -9.63
C LEU A 72 20.20 -15.09 -10.49
N VAL A 73 19.15 -15.67 -9.89
CA VAL A 73 17.92 -16.03 -10.61
C VAL A 73 16.76 -15.34 -9.90
N SER A 74 16.12 -14.43 -10.61
CA SER A 74 14.96 -13.66 -10.18
C SER A 74 13.73 -14.56 -10.06
N ASP A 75 13.26 -14.83 -8.84
CA ASP A 75 11.90 -15.33 -8.63
C ASP A 75 10.99 -14.10 -8.44
N GLY A 76 10.34 -13.69 -9.52
CA GLY A 76 9.36 -12.60 -9.50
C GLY A 76 8.12 -12.98 -8.68
N PRO A 77 7.32 -12.00 -8.23
CA PRO A 77 6.14 -12.29 -7.41
C PRO A 77 5.13 -13.12 -8.20
N LYS A 78 4.84 -14.34 -7.71
CA LYS A 78 3.86 -15.26 -8.29
C LYS A 78 2.45 -14.75 -8.02
N VAL A 79 1.90 -13.99 -8.96
CA VAL A 79 0.50 -13.56 -8.96
C VAL A 79 -0.40 -14.76 -9.27
N VAL A 80 -1.14 -15.21 -8.28
CA VAL A 80 -2.22 -16.20 -8.45
C VAL A 80 -3.54 -15.47 -8.69
N SER A 81 -4.09 -15.62 -9.90
CA SER A 81 -5.39 -15.05 -10.26
C SER A 81 -6.53 -15.75 -9.51
N LEU A 82 -7.46 -14.96 -8.96
CA LEU A 82 -8.64 -15.41 -8.19
C LEU A 82 -9.59 -16.37 -8.94
N ASP A 83 -9.40 -16.53 -10.25
CA ASP A 83 -10.13 -17.51 -11.06
C ASP A 83 -9.77 -18.96 -10.76
N GLN A 84 -8.62 -19.23 -10.12
CA GLN A 84 -8.24 -20.60 -9.74
C GLN A 84 -9.17 -21.23 -8.68
N PHE A 85 -9.91 -20.41 -7.91
CA PHE A 85 -10.84 -20.88 -6.88
C PHE A 85 -12.29 -21.03 -7.37
N ARG A 86 -12.56 -20.70 -8.65
CA ARG A 86 -13.88 -20.86 -9.26
C ARG A 86 -13.91 -22.07 -10.19
N LYS A 87 -13.65 -23.26 -9.64
CA LYS A 87 -14.05 -24.51 -10.30
C LYS A 87 -14.74 -25.46 -9.32
N LYS A 88 -16.00 -25.69 -9.69
CA LYS A 88 -17.03 -26.67 -9.32
C LYS A 88 -16.55 -27.93 -8.62
#